data_AF-A0A2X0PN01-F1
#
_entry.id   AF-A0A2X0PN01-F1
#
_cell.length_a   1.000
_cell.length_b   1.000
_cell.length_c   1.000
_cell.angle_alpha   90.00
_cell.angle_beta   90.00
_cell.angle_gamma   90.00
#
_symmetry.space_group_name_H-M   'P 1'
#
loop_
_entity.id
_entity.type
_entity.pdbx_description
1 polymer ?
#
loop_
_entity_poly.entity_id
_entity_poly.type
_entity_poly.pdbx_seq_one_letter_code
_entity_poly.pdbx_strand_id
1 'polypeptide(L)'
;MKKIKLEKPTSGSQLVLQTLKELGVEIIFGYPGGAMLPLYDAIHNFEGIQHILARHEQGATHEAEGYAKSSGKVGVVVVTS
;
A
#
# COMPACT_ATOMS: atom_id res chain seq x y z
N MET A 1 -9.27 5.87 -20.60
CA MET A 1 -8.46 4.96 -19.77
C MET A 1 -7.63 4.07 -20.67
N LYS A 2 -6.32 3.93 -20.42
CA LYS A 2 -5.50 2.91 -21.12
C LYS A 2 -5.97 1.53 -20.66
N LYS A 3 -6.26 0.62 -21.61
CA LYS A 3 -6.49 -0.79 -21.28
C LYS A 3 -5.14 -1.43 -20.96
N ILE A 4 -5.02 -2.01 -19.77
CA ILE A 4 -3.84 -2.79 -19.38
C ILE A 4 -4.06 -4.23 -19.85
N LYS A 5 -3.09 -4.81 -20.55
CA LYS A 5 -3.06 -6.23 -20.90
C LYS A 5 -1.94 -6.88 -20.11
N LEU A 6 -2.27 -7.90 -19.34
CA LEU A 6 -1.29 -8.65 -18.56
C LEU A 6 -0.56 -9.65 -19.48
N GLU A 7 0.77 -9.66 -19.40
CA GLU A 7 1.60 -10.63 -20.14
C GLU A 7 1.63 -12.00 -19.46
N LYS A 8 1.46 -12.03 -18.13
CA LYS A 8 1.37 -13.23 -17.31
C LYS A 8 0.33 -13.07 -16.19
N PRO A 9 -0.25 -14.18 -15.69
CA PRO A 9 -1.10 -14.13 -14.50
C PRO A 9 -0.37 -13.45 -13.34
N THR A 10 -1.00 -12.44 -12.76
CA THR A 10 -0.45 -11.63 -11.66
C THR A 10 -1.56 -11.45 -10.62
N SER A 11 -1.23 -11.56 -9.34
CA SER A 11 -2.24 -11.39 -8.28
C SER A 11 -2.72 -9.95 -8.21
N GLY A 12 -3.97 -9.75 -7.77
CA GLY A 12 -4.52 -8.40 -7.56
C GLY A 12 -3.65 -7.58 -6.59
N SER A 13 -3.14 -8.21 -5.54
CA SER A 13 -2.22 -7.60 -4.58
C SER A 13 -0.94 -7.07 -5.24
N GLN A 14 -0.31 -7.86 -6.11
CA GLN A 14 0.88 -7.41 -6.84
C GLN A 14 0.56 -6.25 -7.80
N LEU A 15 -0.58 -6.30 -8.47
CA LEU A 15 -1.01 -5.21 -9.36
C LEU A 15 -1.26 -3.91 -8.59
N VAL A 16 -1.85 -3.99 -7.39
CA VAL A 16 -2.02 -2.83 -6.50
C VAL A 16 -0.67 -2.23 -6.14
N LEU A 17 0.29 -3.03 -5.67
CA LEU A 17 1.61 -2.54 -5.26
C LEU A 17 2.40 -1.96 -6.44
N GLN A 18 2.35 -2.61 -7.61
CA GLN A 18 2.96 -2.09 -8.83
C GLN A 18 2.37 -0.74 -9.22
N THR A 19 1.04 -0.60 -9.15
CA THR A 19 0.35 0.66 -9.45
C THR A 19 0.75 1.76 -8.46
N LEU A 20 0.80 1.45 -7.16
CA LEU A 20 1.22 2.41 -6.14
C LEU A 20 2.67 2.86 -6.36
N LYS A 21 3.58 1.93 -6.67
CA LYS A 21 4.98 2.25 -7.00
C LYS A 21 5.11 3.15 -8.23
N GLU A 22 4.36 2.87 -9.30
CA GLU A 22 4.33 3.70 -10.51
C GLU A 22 3.78 5.11 -10.25
N LEU A 23 2.91 5.26 -9.26
CA LEU A 23 2.42 6.55 -8.78
C LEU A 23 3.39 7.26 -7.81
N GLY A 24 4.58 6.70 -7.57
CA GLY A 24 5.61 7.27 -6.70
C GLY A 24 5.33 7.06 -5.21
N VAL A 25 4.49 6.11 -4.84
CA VAL A 25 4.29 5.74 -3.43
C VAL A 25 5.50 4.96 -2.94
N GLU A 26 6.14 5.48 -1.91
CA GLU A 26 7.33 4.89 -1.28
C GLU A 26 7.02 4.24 0.07
N ILE A 27 5.93 4.66 0.74
CA ILE A 27 5.57 4.23 2.10
C ILE A 27 4.08 3.89 2.17
N ILE A 28 3.75 2.76 2.79
CA ILE A 28 2.40 2.37 3.20
C ILE A 28 2.35 2.28 4.72
N PHE A 29 1.35 2.91 5.31
CA PHE A 29 1.02 2.79 6.74
C PHE A 29 -0.16 1.82 6.89
N GLY A 30 -0.11 0.90 7.85
CA GLY A 30 -1.19 -0.07 7.93
C GLY A 30 -1.27 -0.87 9.22
N TYR A 31 -2.45 -1.43 9.42
CA TYR A 31 -2.72 -2.44 10.44
C TYR A 31 -3.38 -3.67 9.80
N PRO A 32 -2.82 -4.88 9.95
CA PRO A 32 -3.26 -6.07 9.23
C PRO A 32 -4.56 -6.65 9.80
N GLY A 33 -5.31 -7.31 8.92
CA GLY A 33 -6.48 -8.11 9.29
C GLY A 33 -6.83 -9.14 8.22
N GLY A 34 -7.71 -10.08 8.56
CA GLY A 34 -7.92 -11.33 7.80
C GLY A 34 -8.18 -11.12 6.31
N ALA A 35 -9.06 -10.19 5.95
CA ALA A 35 -9.41 -9.93 4.54
C ALA A 35 -8.25 -9.33 3.73
N MET A 36 -7.29 -8.66 4.39
CA MET A 36 -6.17 -7.99 3.73
C MET A 36 -4.86 -8.77 3.78
N LEU A 37 -4.83 -9.96 4.40
CA LEU A 37 -3.62 -10.79 4.48
C LEU A 37 -2.95 -11.05 3.11
N PRO A 38 -3.67 -11.29 2.00
CA PRO A 38 -3.04 -11.46 0.69
C PRO A 38 -2.30 -10.20 0.18
N LEU A 39 -2.69 -8.99 0.62
CA LEU A 39 -1.94 -7.78 0.29
C LEU A 39 -0.72 -7.64 1.19
N TYR A 40 -0.84 -7.96 2.49
CA TYR A 40 0.29 -7.95 3.42
C TYR A 40 1.39 -8.95 3.02
N ASP A 41 1.01 -10.14 2.58
CA ASP A 41 1.95 -11.13 2.05
C ASP A 41 2.68 -10.60 0.79
N ALA A 42 1.95 -9.94 -0.10
CA ALA A 42 2.55 -9.30 -1.26
C ALA A 42 3.49 -8.15 -0.87
N ILE A 43 3.10 -7.30 0.09
CA ILE A 43 3.91 -6.18 0.61
C ILE A 43 5.23 -6.69 1.15
N HIS A 44 5.22 -7.79 1.91
CA HIS A 44 6.43 -8.38 2.50
C HIS A 44 7.47 -8.77 1.45
N ASN A 45 7.02 -9.20 0.26
CA ASN A 45 7.86 -9.65 -0.83
C ASN A 45 8.10 -8.59 -1.93
N PHE A 46 7.59 -7.36 -1.75
CA PHE A 46 7.62 -6.33 -2.80
C PHE A 46 8.71 -5.29 -2.55
N GLU A 47 9.60 -5.13 -3.54
CA GLU A 47 10.68 -4.14 -3.46
C GLU A 47 10.21 -2.74 -3.88
N GLY A 48 10.61 -1.73 -3.10
CA GLY A 48 10.39 -0.32 -3.41
C GLY A 48 9.17 0.32 -2.73
N ILE A 49 8.50 -0.40 -1.84
CA ILE A 49 7.52 0.17 -0.91
C ILE A 49 7.87 -0.27 0.50
N GLN A 50 8.09 0.67 1.40
CA GLN A 50 8.27 0.41 2.81
C GLN A 50 6.91 0.33 3.51
N HIS A 51 6.71 -0.70 4.32
CA HIS A 51 5.52 -0.81 5.15
C HIS A 51 5.82 -0.43 6.61
N ILE A 52 5.00 0.46 7.17
CA ILE A 52 5.01 0.85 8.57
C ILE A 52 3.80 0.23 9.26
N LEU A 53 4.07 -0.70 10.17
CA LEU A 53 3.05 -1.35 10.99
C LEU A 53 2.61 -0.41 12.12
N ALA A 54 1.38 0.09 12.02
CA ALA A 54 0.73 0.83 13.08
C ALA A 54 0.26 -0.11 14.21
N ARG A 55 -0.27 0.49 15.30
CA ARG A 55 -0.89 -0.26 16.41
C ARG A 55 -2.41 -0.11 16.48
N HIS A 56 -2.96 0.73 15.62
CA HIS A 56 -4.38 0.99 15.46
C HIS A 56 -4.60 1.64 14.09
N GLU A 57 -5.74 1.36 13.46
CA GLU A 57 -6.11 1.85 12.13
C GLU A 57 -6.18 3.38 12.08
N GLN A 58 -6.70 3.99 13.14
CA GLN A 58 -6.70 5.45 13.29
C GLN A 58 -5.26 6.00 13.37
N GLY A 59 -4.35 5.29 14.03
CA GLY A 59 -2.93 5.66 14.08
C GLY A 59 -2.30 5.64 12.69
N ALA A 60 -2.52 4.57 11.92
CA ALA A 60 -2.06 4.48 10.53
C ALA A 60 -2.58 5.64 9.66
N THR A 61 -3.83 6.04 9.90
CA THR A 61 -4.45 7.16 9.17
C THR A 61 -3.78 8.49 9.50
N HIS A 62 -3.52 8.77 10.78
CA HIS A 62 -2.80 9.99 11.18
C HIS A 62 -1.33 10.00 10.75
N GLU A 63 -0.67 8.84 10.74
CA GLU A 63 0.71 8.71 10.21
C GLU A 63 0.76 9.07 8.73
N ALA A 64 -0.16 8.52 7.91
CA ALA A 64 -0.23 8.84 6.49
C ALA A 64 -0.62 10.30 6.22
N GLU A 65 -1.53 10.86 7.01
CA GLU A 65 -1.90 12.28 6.94
C GLU A 65 -0.70 13.18 7.27
N GLY A 66 0.03 12.87 8.35
CA GLY A 66 1.23 13.60 8.76
C GLY A 66 2.33 13.51 7.70
N TYR A 67 2.55 12.32 7.13
CA TYR A 67 3.47 12.13 6.01
C TYR A 67 3.08 12.99 4.81
N ALA A 68 1.80 13.00 4.42
CA ALA A 68 1.34 13.79 3.28
C ALA A 68 1.53 15.29 3.51
N LYS A 69 1.14 15.80 4.68
CA LYS A 69 1.27 17.22 5.05
C LYS A 69 2.72 17.69 5.15
N SER A 70 3.62 16.86 5.69
CA SER A 70 5.02 17.24 5.93
C SER A 70 5.92 17.07 4.71
N SER A 71 5.59 16.14 3.79
CA SER A 71 6.42 15.83 2.62
C SER A 71 5.87 16.38 1.30
N GLY A 72 4.57 16.68 1.23
CA GLY A 72 3.87 16.97 -0.01
C GLY A 72 3.64 15.74 -0.91
N LYS A 73 4.03 14.54 -0.48
CA LYS A 73 3.80 13.27 -1.18
C LYS A 73 2.44 12.66 -0.80
N VAL A 74 1.98 11.67 -1.56
CA VAL A 74 0.72 10.96 -1.25
C VAL A 74 0.91 10.04 -0.04
N GLY A 75 0.09 10.20 1.00
CA GLY A 75 0.00 9.25 2.12
C GLY A 75 -0.94 8.10 1.78
N VAL A 76 -0.49 6.86 2.00
CA VAL A 76 -1.26 5.65 1.69
C VAL A 76 -1.49 4.83 2.96
N VAL A 77 -2.74 4.44 3.18
CA VAL A 77 -3.17 3.65 4.34
C VAL A 77 -3.79 2.34 3.87
N VAL A 78 -3.44 1.23 4.53
CA VAL A 78 -4.00 -0.11 4.29
C VAL A 78 -4.55 -0.69 5.59
N VAL A 79 -5.86 -0.94 5.64
CA VAL A 79 -6.59 -1.51 6.79
C VAL A 79 -7.61 -2.55 6.32
N THR A 80 -8.14 -3.36 7.24
CA THR A 80 -9.13 -4.41 6.94
C THR A 80 -10.58 -3.95 7.14
N SER A 81 -11.54 -4.80 6.73
CA SER A 81 -13.00 -4.61 6.86
C SER A 81 -13.54 -4.92 8.25
#